data_AF-A0A7S4DCR6-F1
#
_entry.id   AF-A0A7S4DCR6-F1
#
_cell.length_a   1.000
_cell.length_b   1.000
_cell.length_c   1.000
_cell.angle_alpha   90.00
_cell.angle_beta   90.00
_cell.angle_gamma   90.00
#
_symmetry.space_group_name_H-M   'P 1'
#
loop_
_entity.id
_entity.type
_entity.pdbx_description
1 polymer ?
#
loop_
_entity_poly.entity_id
_entity_poly.type
_entity_poly.pdbx_seq_one_letter_code
_entity_poly.pdbx_strand_id
1 'polypeptide(L)'
;RPSTNQKRRQHSDTALNQSDTASKLRRFGRQVTDRLLEVMGKTAEKDRLVTFVPDRAFNDLRYTVRADRLHELGWEEKMPFDEGLRRTVEWYTAHSGRYGNIAAALEAHPLAGSDALESGKGDKW
;
A
#
# COMPACT_ATOMS: atom_id res chain seq x y z
N ARG A 1 -38.15 14.66 41.18
CA ARG A 1 -36.80 14.71 40.57
C ARG A 1 -36.06 13.42 40.90
N PRO A 2 -35.94 12.45 39.98
CA PRO A 2 -34.98 11.36 40.09
C PRO A 2 -33.66 11.72 39.41
N SER A 3 -32.60 11.05 39.86
CA SER A 3 -31.20 11.42 39.74
C SER A 3 -30.56 11.17 38.39
N THR A 4 -29.57 12.01 38.14
CA THR A 4 -28.65 12.07 37.01
C THR A 4 -27.69 10.87 37.03
N ASN A 5 -28.07 9.70 36.53
CA ASN A 5 -27.05 8.72 36.09
C ASN A 5 -27.59 7.58 35.20
N GLN A 6 -28.13 7.92 34.02
CA GLN A 6 -28.46 6.89 33.04
C GLN A 6 -28.37 7.39 31.58
N LYS A 7 -27.31 8.12 31.26
CA LYS A 7 -26.88 8.36 29.87
C LYS A 7 -25.36 8.43 29.77
N ARG A 8 -24.70 7.30 30.02
CA ARG A 8 -23.37 7.03 29.48
C ARG A 8 -23.44 5.74 28.68
N ARG A 9 -24.23 5.81 27.59
CA ARG A 9 -24.29 4.77 26.57
C ARG A 9 -22.94 4.76 25.86
N GLN A 10 -22.19 3.68 26.09
CA GLN A 10 -21.38 2.97 25.09
C GLN A 10 -20.58 3.86 24.12
N HIS A 11 -19.46 4.40 24.61
CA HIS A 11 -18.32 4.76 23.77
C HIS A 11 -17.12 3.99 24.30
N SER A 12 -17.11 2.68 24.06
CA SER A 12 -15.96 1.82 24.29
C SER A 12 -16.14 0.64 23.34
N ASP A 13 -15.49 0.72 22.19
CA ASP A 13 -15.15 -0.35 21.25
C ASP A 13 -14.81 0.36 19.94
N THR A 14 -13.55 0.58 19.60
CA THR A 14 -12.78 -0.45 18.90
C THR A 14 -11.30 -0.12 19.05
N ALA A 15 -10.61 -0.76 19.99
CA ALA A 15 -9.18 -0.94 19.85
C ALA A 15 -8.97 -1.94 18.70
N LEU A 16 -8.65 -1.43 17.50
CA LEU A 16 -8.27 -2.28 16.38
C LEU A 16 -7.01 -3.07 16.77
N ASN A 17 -7.13 -4.39 16.88
CA ASN A 17 -6.02 -5.27 17.19
C ASN A 17 -4.94 -5.14 16.09
N GLN A 18 -3.66 -5.05 16.50
CA GLN A 18 -2.56 -4.80 15.55
C GLN A 18 -2.41 -5.93 14.52
N SER A 19 -2.74 -7.18 14.91
CA SER A 19 -2.75 -8.35 14.03
C SER A 19 -3.82 -8.30 12.93
N ASP A 20 -4.99 -7.73 13.22
CA ASP A 20 -6.09 -7.52 12.27
C ASP A 20 -5.73 -6.46 11.23
N THR A 21 -4.97 -5.45 11.65
CA THR A 21 -4.57 -4.32 10.80
C THR A 21 -3.50 -4.77 9.80
N ALA A 22 -2.46 -5.46 10.25
CA ALA A 22 -1.44 -6.04 9.35
C ALA A 22 -2.06 -7.02 8.33
N SER A 23 -3.02 -7.85 8.75
CA SER A 23 -3.74 -8.78 7.86
C SER A 23 -4.62 -8.05 6.83
N LYS A 24 -5.25 -6.94 7.20
CA LYS A 24 -6.05 -6.09 6.29
C LYS A 24 -5.19 -5.34 5.27
N LEU A 25 -3.94 -5.02 5.60
CA LEU A 25 -3.05 -4.25 4.73
C LEU A 25 -2.29 -5.09 3.72
N ARG A 26 -1.89 -6.30 4.12
CA ARG A 26 -1.47 -7.35 3.18
C ARG A 26 -2.53 -7.62 2.11
N ARG A 27 -3.81 -7.33 2.40
CA ARG A 27 -4.92 -7.48 1.46
C ARG A 27 -4.93 -6.42 0.36
N PHE A 28 -4.54 -5.17 0.63
CA PHE A 28 -4.60 -4.09 -0.37
C PHE A 28 -3.47 -4.17 -1.41
N GLY A 29 -2.22 -4.36 -0.96
CA GLY A 29 -1.09 -4.53 -1.88
C GLY A 29 -1.33 -5.70 -2.85
N ARG A 30 -1.87 -6.82 -2.33
CA ARG A 30 -2.27 -7.97 -3.13
C ARG A 30 -3.37 -7.64 -4.15
N GLN A 31 -4.39 -6.86 -3.76
CA GLN A 31 -5.47 -6.48 -4.68
C GLN A 31 -4.95 -5.67 -5.87
N VAL A 32 -4.02 -4.73 -5.63
CA VAL A 32 -3.41 -3.95 -6.72
C VAL A 32 -2.56 -4.84 -7.62
N THR A 33 -1.75 -5.75 -7.06
CA THR A 33 -0.98 -6.72 -7.84
C THR A 33 -1.88 -7.61 -8.70
N ASP A 34 -2.97 -8.13 -8.13
CA ASP A 34 -3.91 -8.97 -8.85
C ASP A 34 -4.58 -8.21 -10.00
N ARG A 35 -5.00 -6.96 -9.76
CA ARG A 35 -5.59 -6.11 -10.80
C ARG A 35 -4.60 -5.77 -11.91
N LEU A 36 -3.32 -5.56 -11.56
CA LEU A 36 -2.27 -5.32 -12.55
C LEU A 36 -2.07 -6.55 -13.45
N LEU A 37 -2.02 -7.75 -12.88
CA LEU A 37 -1.92 -8.99 -13.64
C LEU A 37 -3.12 -9.20 -14.56
N GLU A 38 -4.34 -8.88 -14.10
CA GLU A 38 -5.54 -8.92 -14.93
C GLU A 38 -5.44 -7.96 -16.13
N VAL A 39 -5.11 -6.68 -15.88
CA VAL A 39 -4.96 -5.66 -16.93
C VAL A 39 -3.89 -6.06 -17.95
N MET A 40 -2.82 -6.71 -17.50
CA MET A 40 -1.73 -7.18 -18.38
C MET A 40 -2.02 -8.53 -19.05
N GLY A 41 -3.13 -9.20 -18.75
CA GLY A 41 -3.43 -10.54 -19.27
C GLY A 41 -2.50 -11.63 -18.75
N LYS A 42 -1.98 -11.47 -17.52
CA LYS A 42 -0.93 -12.31 -16.91
C LYS A 42 -1.40 -13.10 -15.68
N THR A 43 -2.70 -13.15 -15.42
CA THR A 43 -3.27 -13.85 -14.27
C THR A 43 -2.85 -15.32 -14.18
N ALA A 44 -2.74 -16.03 -15.31
CA ALA A 44 -2.31 -17.43 -15.34
C ALA A 44 -0.84 -17.65 -14.96
N GLU A 45 -0.01 -16.60 -15.01
CA GLU A 45 1.42 -16.65 -14.69
C GLU A 45 1.72 -16.14 -13.28
N LYS A 46 0.68 -15.87 -12.47
CA LYS A 46 0.79 -15.24 -11.14
C LYS A 46 1.83 -15.90 -10.23
N ASP A 47 1.82 -17.23 -10.14
CA ASP A 47 2.73 -17.97 -9.24
C ASP A 47 4.20 -17.84 -9.66
N ARG A 48 4.46 -17.54 -10.93
CA ARG A 48 5.80 -17.28 -11.46
C ARG A 48 6.21 -15.81 -11.31
N LEU A 49 5.27 -14.89 -11.46
CA LEU A 49 5.53 -13.44 -11.53
C LEU A 49 5.50 -12.74 -10.18
N VAL A 50 4.87 -13.32 -9.16
CA VAL A 50 4.70 -12.70 -7.84
C VAL A 50 5.59 -13.39 -6.82
N THR A 51 6.48 -12.62 -6.19
CA THR A 51 7.36 -13.10 -5.12
C THR A 51 7.05 -12.37 -3.81
N PHE A 52 6.87 -13.11 -2.72
CA PHE A 52 6.74 -12.52 -1.39
C PHE A 52 8.13 -12.29 -0.79
N VAL A 53 8.38 -11.07 -0.38
CA VAL A 53 9.63 -10.65 0.27
C VAL A 53 9.35 -10.20 1.70
N PRO A 54 10.36 -10.22 2.58
CA PRO A 54 10.25 -9.64 3.92
C PRO A 54 9.77 -8.18 3.88
N ASP A 55 8.99 -7.78 4.89
CA ASP A 55 8.51 -6.40 5.01
C ASP A 55 9.65 -5.43 5.36
N ARG A 56 9.46 -4.14 5.07
CA ARG A 56 10.44 -3.11 5.41
C ARG A 56 10.35 -2.79 6.90
N ALA A 57 11.51 -2.55 7.53
CA ALA A 57 11.61 -2.29 8.98
C ALA A 57 10.74 -1.13 9.49
N PHE A 58 10.29 -0.23 8.61
CA PHE A 58 9.44 0.93 8.93
C PHE A 58 8.34 1.13 7.89
N ASN A 59 7.67 0.05 7.48
CA ASN A 59 6.55 0.18 6.57
C ASN A 59 5.31 0.70 7.31
N ASP A 60 4.83 1.88 6.91
CA ASP A 60 3.56 2.38 7.44
C ASP A 60 2.43 1.45 7.05
N LEU A 61 1.61 1.12 8.05
CA LEU A 61 0.55 0.16 7.88
C LEU A 61 -0.54 0.72 6.95
N ARG A 62 -1.21 1.81 7.33
CA ARG A 62 -2.36 2.33 6.59
C ARG A 62 -2.35 3.84 6.50
N TYR A 63 -2.52 4.36 5.29
CA TYR A 63 -2.94 5.73 5.07
C TYR A 63 -4.42 5.75 4.72
N THR A 64 -5.21 6.45 5.52
CA THR A 64 -6.63 6.72 5.20
C THR A 64 -6.78 8.18 4.87
N VAL A 65 -7.34 8.46 3.69
CA VAL A 65 -7.77 9.80 3.29
C VAL A 65 -9.28 9.83 3.32
N ARG A 66 -9.86 10.91 3.86
CA ARG A 66 -11.30 11.20 3.79
C ARG A 66 -11.51 12.39 2.86
N ALA A 67 -12.33 12.19 1.83
CA ALA A 67 -12.60 13.21 0.81
C ALA A 67 -13.89 14.01 1.06
N ASP A 68 -14.60 13.78 2.17
CA ASP A 68 -15.92 14.38 2.45
C ASP A 68 -15.93 15.90 2.28
N ARG A 69 -14.88 16.59 2.76
CA ARG A 69 -14.76 18.06 2.64
C ARG A 69 -14.51 18.52 1.21
N LEU A 70 -13.87 17.70 0.37
CA LEU A 70 -13.70 17.99 -1.05
C LEU A 70 -15.02 17.80 -1.79
N HIS A 71 -15.75 16.72 -1.47
CA HIS A 71 -17.08 16.46 -2.02
C HIS A 71 -18.08 17.57 -1.65
N GLU A 72 -18.03 18.11 -0.42
CA GLU A 72 -18.80 19.29 0.00
C GLU A 72 -18.52 20.54 -0.85
N LEU A 73 -17.32 20.65 -1.42
CA LEU A 73 -16.92 21.73 -2.33
C LEU A 73 -17.29 21.44 -3.79
N GLY A 74 -18.00 20.36 -4.06
CA GLY A 74 -18.39 19.93 -5.41
C GLY A 74 -17.27 19.30 -6.22
N TRP A 75 -16.13 18.97 -5.60
CA TRP A 75 -15.12 18.15 -6.25
C TRP A 75 -15.60 16.70 -6.32
N GLU A 76 -15.29 16.01 -7.41
CA GLU A 76 -15.60 14.59 -7.59
C GLU A 76 -14.47 13.88 -8.35
N GLU A 77 -14.24 12.61 -8.01
CA GLU A 77 -13.34 11.74 -8.77
C GLU A 77 -13.89 11.51 -10.18
N LYS A 78 -13.19 12.01 -11.20
CA LYS A 78 -13.58 11.80 -12.61
C LYS A 78 -13.04 10.52 -13.23
N MET A 79 -12.18 9.80 -12.53
CA MET A 79 -11.47 8.63 -13.04
C MET A 79 -11.64 7.45 -12.08
N PRO A 80 -12.40 6.41 -12.45
CA PRO A 80 -12.44 5.17 -11.70
C PRO A 80 -11.05 4.52 -11.63
N PHE A 81 -10.74 3.86 -10.51
CA PHE A 81 -9.43 3.24 -10.28
C PHE A 81 -9.01 2.29 -11.42
N ASP A 82 -9.91 1.40 -11.83
CA ASP A 82 -9.63 0.40 -12.87
C ASP A 82 -9.31 1.02 -14.22
N GLU A 83 -10.04 2.07 -14.58
CA GLU A 83 -9.79 2.81 -15.81
C GLU A 83 -8.45 3.54 -15.74
N GLY A 84 -8.17 4.21 -14.61
CA GLY A 84 -6.90 4.87 -14.35
C GLY A 84 -5.72 3.91 -14.41
N LEU A 85 -5.85 2.72 -13.83
CA LEU A 85 -4.82 1.68 -13.84
C LEU A 85 -4.55 1.17 -15.26
N ARG A 86 -5.60 0.89 -16.05
CA ARG A 86 -5.45 0.48 -17.46
C ARG A 86 -4.69 1.54 -18.27
N ARG A 87 -5.11 2.80 -18.18
CA ARG A 87 -4.45 3.93 -18.85
C ARG A 87 -2.98 4.07 -18.41
N THR A 88 -2.72 3.83 -17.13
CA THR A 88 -1.35 3.86 -16.57
C THR A 88 -0.49 2.76 -17.19
N VAL A 89 -0.96 1.51 -17.22
CA VAL A 89 -0.22 0.39 -17.83
C VAL A 89 0.05 0.64 -19.32
N GLU A 90 -0.94 1.12 -20.06
CA GLU A 90 -0.79 1.50 -21.47
C GLU A 90 0.28 2.56 -21.66
N TRP A 91 0.26 3.60 -20.81
CA TRP A 91 1.24 4.67 -20.86
C TRP A 91 2.67 4.16 -20.59
N TYR A 92 2.86 3.34 -19.54
CA TYR A 92 4.18 2.77 -19.23
C TYR A 92 4.68 1.83 -20.33
N THR A 93 3.79 1.06 -20.96
CA THR A 93 4.15 0.18 -22.07
C THR A 93 4.60 0.97 -23.29
N ALA A 94 3.85 2.02 -23.66
CA ALA A 94 4.16 2.88 -24.80
C ALA A 94 5.44 3.72 -24.60
N HIS A 95 5.84 3.96 -23.35
CA HIS A 95 6.96 4.84 -23.00
C HIS A 95 8.09 4.14 -22.25
N SER A 96 8.19 2.82 -22.36
CA SER A 96 9.17 2.01 -21.63
C SER A 96 10.62 2.47 -21.86
N GLY A 97 10.95 2.97 -23.06
CA GLY A 97 12.28 3.51 -23.40
C GLY A 97 12.68 4.80 -22.68
N ARG A 98 11.78 5.43 -21.89
CA ARG A 98 12.13 6.61 -21.07
C ARG A 98 12.97 6.26 -19.85
N TYR A 99 12.91 5.01 -19.42
CA TYR A 99 13.66 4.51 -18.28
C TYR A 99 14.89 3.74 -18.81
N GLY A 100 16.04 3.93 -18.17
CA GLY A 100 17.24 3.13 -18.46
C GLY A 100 17.11 1.70 -17.93
N ASN A 101 18.24 1.08 -17.57
CA ASN A 101 18.20 -0.21 -16.88
C ASN A 101 17.57 -0.05 -15.49
N ILE A 102 16.36 -0.59 -15.31
CA ILE A 102 15.63 -0.58 -14.03
C ILE A 102 15.74 -1.89 -13.26
N ALA A 103 16.63 -2.83 -13.64
CA ALA A 103 16.75 -4.12 -12.97
C ALA A 103 17.00 -3.99 -11.46
N ALA A 104 17.78 -2.98 -11.04
CA ALA A 104 18.02 -2.69 -9.64
C ALA A 104 16.74 -2.35 -8.85
N ALA A 105 15.68 -1.86 -9.50
CA ALA A 105 14.40 -1.60 -8.84
C ALA A 105 13.59 -2.87 -8.52
N LEU A 106 13.97 -4.01 -9.11
CA LEU A 106 13.38 -5.31 -8.81
C LEU A 106 14.01 -5.97 -7.57
N GLU A 107 15.16 -5.48 -7.12
CA GLU A 107 15.79 -5.93 -5.89
C GLU A 107 14.98 -5.47 -4.69
N ALA A 108 14.62 -6.41 -3.82
CA ALA A 108 13.92 -6.09 -2.59
C ALA A 108 14.78 -5.16 -1.73
N HIS A 109 14.14 -4.22 -1.02
CA HIS A 109 14.84 -3.29 -0.15
C HIS A 109 15.77 -4.06 0.81
N PRO A 110 17.07 -3.70 0.92
CA PRO A 110 17.98 -4.45 1.77
C PRO A 110 17.47 -4.44 3.21
N LEU A 111 17.45 -5.63 3.81
CA LEU A 111 17.24 -5.78 5.23
C LEU A 111 18.49 -5.22 5.91
N ALA A 112 18.33 -4.15 6.70
CA ALA A 112 19.38 -3.76 7.62
C ALA A 112 19.69 -4.97 8.53
N GLY A 113 20.82 -5.65 8.26
CA GLY A 113 21.22 -6.84 9.02
C GLY A 113 21.80 -8.03 8.24
N SER A 114 22.03 -7.97 6.92
CA SER A 114 22.83 -9.01 6.24
C SER A 114 24.24 -8.59 5.83
N ASP A 115 24.49 -7.34 5.41
CA ASP A 115 25.84 -6.93 4.97
C ASP A 115 26.34 -5.57 5.52
N ALA A 116 25.54 -4.88 6.36
CA ALA A 116 25.87 -3.52 6.83
C ALA A 116 26.66 -3.47 8.16
N LEU A 117 27.05 -4.61 8.73
CA LEU A 117 27.82 -4.68 9.98
C LEU A 117 29.31 -4.99 9.80
N GLU A 118 29.78 -5.30 8.60
CA GLU A 118 31.21 -5.56 8.35
C GLU A 118 31.99 -4.40 7.70
N SER A 119 31.35 -3.31 7.28
CA SER A 119 32.06 -2.13 6.76
C SER A 119 32.00 -0.97 7.76
N GLY A 120 32.86 -1.05 8.77
CA GLY A 120 33.12 0.07 9.67
C GLY A 120 33.72 1.27 8.93
N LYS A 121 33.09 2.44 9.07
CA LYS A 121 33.68 3.70 9.54
C LYS A 121 32.61 4.79 9.48
N GLY A 122 32.56 5.58 10.55
CA GLY A 122 31.43 6.43 10.90
C GLY A 122 31.12 7.51 9.89
N ASP A 123 29.90 8.02 9.99
CA ASP A 123 29.69 9.42 10.28
C ASP A 123 28.39 9.59 11.07
N LYS A 124 28.46 10.50 12.05
CA LYS A 124 27.39 10.84 12.98
C LYS A 124 26.42 11.79 12.27
N TRP A 125 25.12 11.56 12.49
CA TRP A 125 24.11 12.62 12.53
C TRP A 125 23.31 12.47 13.82
#